data_AF-A0A538Q9X8-F1
#
_entry.id   AF-A0A538Q9X8-F1
#
_cell.length_a   1.000
_cell.length_b   1.000
_cell.length_c   1.000
_cell.angle_alpha   90.00
_cell.angle_beta   90.00
_cell.angle_gamma   90.00
#
_symmetry.space_group_name_H-M   'P 1'
#
loop_
_entity.id
_entity.type
_entity.pdbx_description
1 polymer ?
#
loop_
_entity_poly.entity_id
_entity_poly.type
_entity_poly.pdbx_seq_one_letter_code
_entity_poly.pdbx_strand_id
1 'polypeptide(L)'
;MRWTLALLAVAAAIATACGGARPASPAAAPMRAGPAAESLAPAPGDPRAEIDALDREITAALARAQLAPPAMASCAGASCQAAIAEPFATPQTSDPVCRPAASEKCKDVCTLSTSICRDQQRICDLARQLAGDDWAANKCTSARASCQAAHDSCCSCVL
;
A
#
# COMPACT_ATOMS: atom_id res chain seq x y z
N MET A 1 -33.37 -0.64 -17.80
CA MET A 1 -33.92 -0.11 -16.53
C MET A 1 -33.30 1.26 -16.30
N ARG A 2 -34.13 2.30 -16.25
CA ARG A 2 -33.73 3.72 -16.14
C ARG A 2 -33.78 4.10 -14.67
N TRP A 3 -32.65 4.49 -14.07
CA TRP A 3 -32.64 5.11 -12.74
C TRP A 3 -31.97 6.47 -12.82
N THR A 4 -32.71 7.43 -12.26
CA THR A 4 -32.68 8.87 -12.41
C THR A 4 -31.52 9.52 -11.66
N LEU A 5 -30.88 10.49 -12.33
CA LEU A 5 -29.97 11.48 -11.76
C LEU A 5 -30.69 12.33 -10.71
N ALA A 6 -30.08 12.48 -9.54
CA ALA A 6 -30.38 13.57 -8.60
C ALA A 6 -29.11 14.39 -8.39
N LEU A 7 -29.06 15.52 -9.10
CA LEU A 7 -28.15 16.63 -8.89
C LEU A 7 -28.47 17.29 -7.54
N LEU A 8 -27.48 17.39 -6.65
CA LEU A 8 -27.54 18.33 -5.52
C LEU A 8 -26.23 19.11 -5.46
N ALA A 9 -26.34 20.33 -5.94
CA ALA A 9 -25.35 21.40 -5.82
C ALA A 9 -25.21 21.82 -4.36
N VAL A 10 -23.99 21.92 -3.86
CA VAL A 10 -23.69 22.66 -2.62
C VAL A 10 -22.59 23.65 -2.90
N ALA A 11 -22.89 24.88 -2.50
CA ALA A 11 -22.26 26.13 -2.87
C ALA A 11 -20.86 26.32 -2.31
N ALA A 12 -20.10 27.15 -3.04
CA ALA A 12 -18.82 27.71 -2.65
C ALA A 12 -18.91 28.55 -1.37
N ALA A 13 -17.89 28.42 -0.51
CA ALA A 13 -17.49 29.45 0.44
C ALA A 13 -15.99 29.68 0.28
N ILE A 14 -15.65 30.83 -0.28
CA ILE A 14 -14.30 31.36 -0.46
C ILE A 14 -13.87 31.94 0.88
N ALA A 15 -12.80 31.41 1.48
CA ALA A 15 -12.13 32.03 2.62
C ALA A 15 -10.68 32.33 2.23
N THR A 16 -10.49 33.48 1.59
CA THR A 16 -9.20 34.19 1.54
C THR A 16 -8.91 34.81 2.90
N ALA A 17 -7.85 34.39 3.59
CA ALA A 17 -7.35 35.11 4.75
C ALA A 17 -5.85 34.92 4.99
N CYS A 18 -5.17 36.07 4.94
CA CYS A 18 -3.98 36.49 5.68
C CYS A 18 -2.61 35.87 5.36
N GLY A 19 -1.82 36.69 4.65
CA GLY A 19 -0.37 36.64 4.67
C GLY A 19 0.17 36.80 6.09
N GLY A 20 0.93 35.81 6.53
CA GLY A 20 1.85 35.91 7.65
C GLY A 20 3.26 36.13 7.11
N ALA A 21 3.90 37.20 7.58
CA ALA A 21 5.31 37.48 7.33
C ALA A 21 6.17 36.25 7.66
N ARG A 22 6.97 35.80 6.68
CA ARG A 22 7.99 34.78 6.89
C ARG A 22 9.08 35.36 7.80
N PRO A 23 9.33 34.81 9.01
CA PRO A 23 10.58 35.07 9.69
C PRO A 23 11.72 34.53 8.81
N ALA A 24 12.76 35.35 8.62
CA ALA A 24 13.97 34.96 7.92
C ALA A 24 14.55 33.71 8.60
N SER A 25 14.69 32.63 7.84
CA SER A 25 15.36 31.42 8.30
C SER A 25 16.80 31.78 8.67
N PRO A 26 17.27 31.48 9.89
CA PRO A 26 18.69 31.51 10.18
C PRO A 26 19.40 30.53 9.24
N ALA A 27 20.49 30.99 8.63
CA ALA A 27 21.36 30.17 7.81
C ALA A 27 21.67 28.87 8.55
N ALA A 28 21.20 27.75 8.00
CA ALA A 28 21.47 26.43 8.52
C ALA A 28 23.00 26.24 8.53
N ALA A 29 23.57 26.15 9.73
CA ALA A 29 24.89 25.59 9.90
C ALA A 29 24.92 24.19 9.25
N PRO A 30 26.02 23.79 8.60
CA PRO A 30 26.14 22.45 8.05
C PRO A 30 25.99 21.44 9.19
N MET A 31 24.81 20.82 9.28
CA MET A 31 24.63 19.63 10.11
C MET A 31 25.60 18.61 9.53
N ARG A 32 26.67 18.33 10.29
CA ARG A 32 27.50 17.15 10.10
C ARG A 32 26.52 15.99 9.91
N ALA A 33 26.55 15.37 8.75
CA ALA A 33 25.95 14.07 8.52
C ALA A 33 26.45 13.17 9.64
N GLY A 34 25.60 12.93 10.64
CA GLY A 34 25.81 11.84 11.57
C GLY A 34 25.95 10.57 10.74
N PRO A 35 26.74 9.58 11.20
CA PRO A 35 26.91 8.33 10.48
C PRO A 35 25.50 7.85 10.12
N ALA A 36 25.28 7.65 8.81
CA ALA A 36 24.06 7.07 8.29
C ALA A 36 23.72 5.91 9.22
N ALA A 37 22.53 5.96 9.84
CA ALA A 37 22.04 4.84 10.62
C ALA A 37 22.06 3.67 9.65
N GLU A 38 23.12 2.87 9.75
CA GLU A 38 23.31 1.66 9.01
C GLU A 38 22.12 0.83 9.44
N SER A 39 21.13 0.79 8.56
CA SER A 39 19.87 0.10 8.77
C SER A 39 20.27 -1.35 8.94
N LEU A 40 20.49 -1.76 10.19
CA LEU A 40 20.83 -3.12 10.58
C LEU A 40 19.74 -3.99 9.97
N ALA A 41 20.07 -4.61 8.85
CA ALA A 41 19.18 -5.54 8.19
C ALA A 41 18.75 -6.55 9.27
N PRO A 42 17.45 -6.84 9.39
CA PRO A 42 16.97 -7.77 10.40
C PRO A 42 17.74 -9.07 10.28
N ALA A 43 18.09 -9.66 11.44
CA ALA A 43 18.80 -10.93 11.46
C ALA A 43 18.05 -11.94 10.59
N PRO A 44 18.74 -12.65 9.67
CA PRO A 44 18.07 -13.59 8.79
C PRO A 44 17.36 -14.66 9.63
N GLY A 45 16.04 -14.79 9.43
CA GLY A 45 15.23 -15.83 10.06
C GLY A 45 14.25 -15.38 11.14
N ASP A 46 14.03 -14.08 11.38
CA ASP A 46 12.88 -13.60 12.17
C ASP A 46 11.67 -13.30 11.26
N PRO A 47 10.62 -14.15 11.23
CA PRO A 47 9.46 -13.95 10.37
C PRO A 47 8.70 -12.65 10.66
N ARG A 48 8.68 -12.17 11.92
CA ARG A 48 7.99 -10.93 12.27
C ARG A 48 8.74 -9.72 11.71
N ALA A 49 10.06 -9.69 11.90
CA ALA A 49 10.88 -8.62 11.33
C ALA A 49 10.82 -8.59 9.80
N GLU A 50 10.75 -9.76 9.14
CA GLU A 50 10.58 -9.86 7.70
C GLU A 50 9.19 -9.35 7.24
N ILE A 51 8.11 -9.73 7.93
CA ILE A 51 6.76 -9.19 7.65
C ILE A 51 6.74 -7.66 7.78
N ASP A 52 7.33 -7.09 8.83
CA ASP A 52 7.38 -5.64 9.01
C ASP A 52 8.22 -4.93 7.94
N ALA A 53 9.29 -5.55 7.46
CA ALA A 53 10.07 -5.03 6.35
C ALA A 53 9.26 -4.99 5.05
N LEU A 54 8.61 -6.10 4.69
CA LEU A 54 7.75 -6.21 3.51
C LEU A 54 6.55 -5.24 3.57
N ASP A 55 5.94 -5.07 4.75
CA ASP A 55 4.84 -4.13 4.95
C ASP A 55 5.26 -2.66 4.72
N ARG A 56 6.47 -2.28 5.15
CA ARG A 56 7.06 -0.97 4.84
C ARG A 56 7.33 -0.81 3.35
N GLU A 57 7.81 -1.86 2.67
CA GLU A 57 8.05 -1.84 1.23
C GLU A 57 6.75 -1.66 0.44
N ILE A 58 5.68 -2.39 0.81
CA ILE A 58 4.33 -2.21 0.24
C ILE A 58 3.84 -0.77 0.46
N THR A 59 3.96 -0.25 1.68
CA THR A 59 3.53 1.12 2.01
C THR A 59 4.30 2.16 1.18
N ALA A 60 5.62 2.00 1.04
CA ALA A 60 6.44 2.87 0.22
C ALA A 60 6.07 2.76 -1.27
N ALA A 61 5.76 1.55 -1.76
CA ALA A 61 5.30 1.34 -3.12
C ALA A 61 3.95 2.03 -3.39
N LEU A 62 2.96 1.85 -2.51
CA LEU A 62 1.67 2.54 -2.61
C LEU A 62 1.83 4.06 -2.64
N ALA A 63 2.70 4.61 -1.79
CA ALA A 63 3.01 6.03 -1.77
C ALA A 63 3.63 6.53 -3.09
N ARG A 64 4.57 5.77 -3.68
CA ARG A 64 5.15 6.10 -5.01
C ARG A 64 4.10 6.11 -6.11
N ALA A 65 3.14 5.19 -6.05
CA ALA A 65 2.03 5.12 -7.00
C ALA A 65 0.88 6.10 -6.68
N GLN A 66 0.98 6.88 -5.60
CA GLN A 66 -0.07 7.79 -5.12
C GLN A 66 -1.40 7.06 -4.84
N LEU A 67 -1.31 5.80 -4.41
CA LEU A 67 -2.45 4.99 -4.02
C LEU A 67 -2.74 5.17 -2.54
N ALA A 68 -4.02 5.30 -2.20
CA ALA A 68 -4.44 5.33 -0.81
C ALA A 68 -4.13 3.96 -0.17
N PRO A 69 -3.48 3.93 1.01
CA PRO A 69 -3.31 2.67 1.73
C PRO A 69 -4.69 2.10 2.10
N PRO A 70 -4.88 0.77 2.01
CA PRO A 70 -6.13 0.16 2.42
C PRO A 70 -6.36 0.36 3.91
N ALA A 71 -7.63 0.29 4.33
CA ALA A 71 -7.95 0.26 5.75
C ALA A 71 -7.24 -0.92 6.41
N MET A 72 -6.67 -0.68 7.60
CA MET A 72 -6.04 -1.75 8.37
C MET A 72 -7.09 -2.79 8.72
N ALA A 73 -6.83 -4.05 8.36
CA ALA A 73 -7.66 -5.15 8.78
C ALA A 73 -7.58 -5.30 10.31
N SER A 74 -8.72 -5.59 10.92
CA SER A 74 -8.81 -5.98 12.33
C SER A 74 -9.63 -7.27 12.44
N CYS A 75 -8.94 -8.38 12.53
CA CYS A 75 -9.48 -9.67 12.93
C CYS A 75 -8.87 -10.08 14.27
N ALA A 76 -9.51 -11.06 14.93
CA ALA A 76 -8.96 -11.72 16.11
C ALA A 76 -9.36 -13.20 16.16
N GLY A 77 -8.48 -14.03 16.73
CA GLY A 77 -8.72 -15.46 16.97
C GLY A 77 -9.05 -16.25 15.70
N ALA A 78 -10.13 -17.04 15.76
CA ALA A 78 -10.50 -17.96 14.69
C ALA A 78 -10.77 -17.26 13.33
N SER A 79 -11.25 -16.01 13.36
CA SER A 79 -11.47 -15.23 12.13
C SER A 79 -10.16 -14.90 11.40
N CYS A 80 -9.11 -14.56 12.14
CA CYS A 80 -7.78 -14.33 11.59
C CYS A 80 -7.18 -15.60 11.00
N GLN A 81 -7.30 -16.72 11.70
CA GLN A 81 -6.79 -18.00 11.21
C GLN A 81 -7.49 -18.43 9.91
N ALA A 82 -8.81 -18.27 9.83
CA ALA A 82 -9.57 -18.56 8.62
C ALA A 82 -9.10 -17.66 7.44
N ALA A 83 -8.89 -16.38 7.69
CA ALA A 83 -8.44 -15.44 6.66
C ALA A 83 -7.08 -15.82 6.06
N ILE A 84 -6.09 -16.22 6.87
CA ILE A 84 -4.78 -16.66 6.34
C ILE A 84 -4.91 -18.01 5.60
N ALA A 85 -5.73 -18.92 6.12
CA ALA A 85 -5.90 -20.25 5.55
C ALA A 85 -6.62 -20.24 4.20
N GLU A 86 -7.44 -19.21 3.95
CA GLU A 86 -8.13 -19.05 2.68
C GLU A 86 -7.12 -18.85 1.54
N PRO A 87 -7.21 -19.65 0.46
CA PRO A 87 -6.38 -19.44 -0.71
C PRO A 87 -6.70 -18.07 -1.33
N PHE A 88 -5.69 -17.22 -1.41
CA PHE A 88 -5.81 -15.95 -2.11
C PHE A 88 -5.26 -16.11 -3.53
N ALA A 89 -6.13 -15.96 -4.51
CA ALA A 89 -5.72 -15.89 -5.91
C ALA A 89 -5.08 -14.52 -6.14
N THR A 90 -3.76 -14.45 -6.03
CA THR A 90 -3.00 -13.21 -6.28
C THR A 90 -3.29 -12.73 -7.70
N PRO A 91 -3.92 -11.55 -7.87
CA PRO A 91 -4.23 -10.99 -9.18
C PRO A 91 -2.98 -10.93 -10.06
N GLN A 92 -3.13 -11.34 -11.32
CA GLN A 92 -2.05 -11.29 -12.30
C GLN A 92 -2.33 -10.16 -13.29
N THR A 93 -1.30 -9.43 -13.71
CA THR A 93 -1.41 -8.41 -14.75
C THR A 93 -1.62 -9.01 -16.15
N SER A 94 -1.39 -10.31 -16.31
CA SER A 94 -1.67 -11.08 -17.52
C SER A 94 -3.14 -11.54 -17.65
N ASP A 95 -4.00 -11.20 -16.68
CA ASP A 95 -5.43 -11.50 -16.76
C ASP A 95 -6.02 -10.86 -18.03
N PRO A 96 -6.73 -11.62 -18.90
CA PRO A 96 -7.30 -11.08 -20.14
C PRO A 96 -8.33 -9.96 -19.94
N VAL A 97 -8.89 -9.82 -18.74
CA VAL A 97 -9.78 -8.74 -18.32
C VAL A 97 -8.98 -7.47 -17.96
N CYS A 98 -7.73 -7.62 -17.52
CA CYS A 98 -6.83 -6.52 -17.24
C CYS A 98 -6.18 -6.01 -18.55
N ARG A 99 -6.60 -4.83 -19.01
CA ARG A 99 -6.08 -4.22 -20.25
C ARG A 99 -5.59 -2.80 -20.02
N PRO A 100 -4.46 -2.63 -19.30
CA PRO A 100 -3.84 -1.31 -19.15
C PRO A 100 -3.44 -0.75 -20.52
N ALA A 101 -3.43 0.58 -20.64
CA ALA A 101 -2.87 1.24 -21.81
C ALA A 101 -1.35 0.95 -21.91
N ALA A 102 -0.82 1.00 -23.15
CA ALA A 102 0.57 0.66 -23.44
C ALA A 102 1.58 1.78 -23.11
N SER A 103 1.16 2.83 -22.40
CA SER A 103 2.05 3.94 -22.01
C SER A 103 3.03 3.54 -20.91
N GLU A 104 4.20 4.19 -20.88
CA GLU A 104 5.23 3.94 -19.86
C GLU A 104 4.69 4.11 -18.43
N LYS A 105 3.83 5.11 -18.21
CA LYS A 105 3.21 5.33 -16.91
C LYS A 105 2.35 4.13 -16.47
N CYS A 106 1.58 3.53 -17.37
CA CYS A 106 0.79 2.34 -17.02
C CYS A 106 1.70 1.12 -16.77
N LYS A 107 2.79 0.97 -17.53
CA LYS A 107 3.80 -0.07 -17.27
C LYS A 107 4.43 0.06 -15.88
N ASP A 108 4.75 1.28 -15.46
CA ASP A 108 5.30 1.55 -14.12
C ASP A 108 4.32 1.16 -13.01
N VAL A 109 3.05 1.57 -13.14
CA VAL A 109 1.99 1.22 -12.18
C VAL A 109 1.79 -0.30 -12.11
N CYS A 110 1.76 -1.00 -13.25
CA CYS A 110 1.59 -2.45 -13.30
C CYS A 110 2.82 -3.22 -12.76
N THR A 111 4.03 -2.69 -12.97
CA THR A 111 5.26 -3.24 -12.38
C THR A 111 5.20 -3.13 -10.85
N LEU A 112 4.76 -1.99 -10.35
CA LEU A 112 4.60 -1.74 -8.92
C LEU A 112 3.49 -2.60 -8.30
N SER A 113 2.37 -2.78 -8.99
CA SER A 113 1.33 -3.75 -8.60
C SER A 113 1.90 -5.17 -8.46
N THR A 114 2.69 -5.61 -9.45
CA THR A 114 3.33 -6.94 -9.42
C THR A 114 4.26 -7.09 -8.22
N SER A 115 5.06 -6.07 -7.88
CA SER A 115 5.93 -6.12 -6.70
C SER A 115 5.12 -6.20 -5.40
N ILE A 116 4.07 -5.37 -5.24
CA ILE A 116 3.21 -5.40 -4.05
C ILE A 116 2.57 -6.78 -3.87
N CYS A 117 2.08 -7.37 -4.96
CA CYS A 117 1.44 -8.68 -4.92
C CYS A 117 2.41 -9.82 -4.57
N ARG A 118 3.67 -9.74 -4.99
CA ARG A 118 4.72 -10.67 -4.56
C ARG A 118 5.04 -10.51 -3.08
N ASP A 119 5.19 -9.28 -2.60
CA ASP A 119 5.51 -9.00 -1.19
C ASP A 119 4.33 -9.44 -0.29
N GLN A 120 3.09 -9.23 -0.75
CA GLN A 120 1.87 -9.76 -0.14
C GLN A 120 1.90 -11.29 0.00
N GLN A 121 2.27 -12.00 -1.07
CA GLN A 121 2.35 -13.45 -1.03
C GLN A 121 3.37 -13.89 0.03
N ARG A 122 4.54 -13.25 0.07
CA ARG A 122 5.57 -13.53 1.08
C ARG A 122 5.09 -13.25 2.51
N ILE A 123 4.42 -12.12 2.77
CA ILE A 123 3.82 -11.82 4.08
C ILE A 123 2.85 -12.92 4.50
N CYS A 124 1.97 -13.36 3.60
CA CYS A 124 1.00 -14.42 3.91
C CYS A 124 1.65 -15.78 4.13
N ASP A 125 2.72 -16.10 3.41
CA ASP A 125 3.50 -17.33 3.62
C ASP A 125 4.19 -17.33 5.00
N LEU A 126 4.72 -16.19 5.43
CA LEU A 126 5.30 -16.00 6.76
C LEU A 126 4.22 -16.04 7.85
N ALA A 127 3.06 -15.41 7.62
CA ALA A 127 1.94 -15.44 8.55
C ALA A 127 1.42 -16.87 8.80
N ARG A 128 1.44 -17.75 7.77
CA ARG A 128 1.12 -19.18 7.97
C ARG A 128 2.12 -19.91 8.85
N GLN A 129 3.39 -19.52 8.82
CA GLN A 129 4.42 -20.09 9.71
C GLN A 129 4.21 -19.65 11.17
N LEU A 130 3.59 -18.48 11.38
CA LEU A 130 3.20 -17.93 12.67
C LEU A 130 1.74 -18.28 13.02
N ALA A 131 1.34 -19.54 12.88
CA ALA A 131 -0.06 -19.95 13.11
C ALA A 131 -0.57 -19.56 14.51
N GLY A 132 -1.71 -18.84 14.56
CA GLY A 132 -2.29 -18.31 15.80
C GLY A 132 -1.79 -16.91 16.18
N ASP A 133 -0.91 -16.31 15.37
CA ASP A 133 -0.49 -14.92 15.53
C ASP A 133 -1.46 -13.96 14.80
N ASP A 134 -2.38 -13.37 15.56
CA ASP A 134 -3.36 -12.42 15.04
C ASP A 134 -2.71 -11.20 14.38
N TRP A 135 -1.53 -10.77 14.84
CA TRP A 135 -0.82 -9.65 14.21
C TRP A 135 -0.37 -10.03 12.80
N ALA A 136 0.21 -11.22 12.62
CA ALA A 136 0.67 -11.69 11.32
C ALA A 136 -0.52 -11.90 10.36
N ALA A 137 -1.66 -12.36 10.90
CA ALA A 137 -2.91 -12.49 10.15
C ALA A 137 -3.43 -11.16 9.61
N ASN A 138 -3.44 -10.13 10.46
CA ASN A 138 -3.86 -8.79 10.08
C ASN A 138 -2.91 -8.17 9.04
N LYS A 139 -1.60 -8.44 9.13
CA LYS A 139 -0.62 -8.04 8.10
C LYS A 139 -0.88 -8.72 6.76
N CYS A 140 -1.09 -10.04 6.74
CA CYS A 140 -1.45 -10.76 5.51
C CYS A 140 -2.75 -10.21 4.88
N THR A 141 -3.78 -9.97 5.68
CA THR A 141 -5.07 -9.43 5.20
C THR A 141 -4.90 -8.02 4.62
N SER A 142 -4.14 -7.15 5.30
CA SER A 142 -3.86 -5.80 4.83
C SER A 142 -3.04 -5.82 3.54
N ALA A 143 -2.04 -6.70 3.43
CA ALA A 143 -1.24 -6.86 2.22
C ALA A 143 -2.07 -7.36 1.03
N ARG A 144 -3.03 -8.27 1.24
CA ARG A 144 -4.00 -8.70 0.21
C ARG A 144 -4.80 -7.52 -0.33
N ALA A 145 -5.32 -6.67 0.56
CA ALA A 145 -6.04 -5.46 0.17
C ALA A 145 -5.15 -4.50 -0.63
N SER A 146 -3.88 -4.32 -0.24
CA SER A 146 -2.91 -3.50 -0.97
C SER A 146 -2.63 -4.03 -2.38
N CYS A 147 -2.44 -5.35 -2.52
CA CYS A 147 -2.25 -6.00 -3.81
C CYS A 147 -3.47 -5.81 -4.72
N GLN A 148 -4.69 -5.99 -4.19
CA GLN A 148 -5.92 -5.77 -4.96
C GLN A 148 -6.03 -4.32 -5.43
N ALA A 149 -5.84 -3.35 -4.54
CA ALA A 149 -5.93 -1.93 -4.89
C ALA A 149 -4.88 -1.52 -5.95
N ALA A 150 -3.66 -2.06 -5.85
CA ALA A 150 -2.62 -1.81 -6.84
C ALA A 150 -2.93 -2.46 -8.20
N HIS A 151 -3.49 -3.68 -8.19
CA HIS A 151 -3.95 -4.36 -9.41
C HIS A 151 -5.09 -3.59 -10.09
N ASP A 152 -6.09 -3.16 -9.32
CA ASP A 152 -7.20 -2.34 -9.83
C ASP A 152 -6.67 -1.03 -10.46
N SER A 153 -5.67 -0.40 -9.84
CA SER A 153 -5.03 0.79 -10.41
C SER A 153 -4.26 0.50 -11.70
N CYS A 154 -3.61 -0.67 -11.80
CA CYS A 154 -2.97 -1.09 -13.05
C CYS A 154 -4.02 -1.30 -14.14
N CYS A 155 -5.04 -2.11 -13.89
CA CYS A 155 -6.02 -2.49 -14.89
C CYS A 155 -6.94 -1.34 -15.34
N SER A 156 -7.12 -0.32 -14.50
CA SER A 156 -7.87 0.91 -14.84
C SER A 156 -7.02 2.00 -15.48
N CYS A 157 -5.71 1.77 -15.70
CA CYS A 157 -4.83 2.74 -16.32
C CYS A 157 -5.09 2.88 -17.83
N VAL A 158 -5.51 4.07 -18.28
CA VAL A 158 -6.00 4.31 -19.66
C VAL A 158 -5.24 5.41 -20.42
N LEU A 159 -4.00 5.71 -20.04
CA LEU A 159 -3.22 6.83 -20.63
C LEU A 159 -2.54 6.49 -21.95
#